data_AF-A0A259RZM7-F1
#
_entry.id   AF-A0A259RZM7-F1
#
_cell.length_a   1.000
_cell.length_b   1.000
_cell.length_c   1.000
_cell.angle_alpha   90.00
_cell.angle_beta   90.00
_cell.angle_gamma   90.00
#
_symmetry.space_group_name_H-M   'P 1'
#
loop_
_entity.id
_entity.type
_entity.pdbx_description
1 polymer ?
#
loop_
_entity_poly.entity_id
_entity_poly.type
_entity_poly.pdbx_seq_one_letter_code
_entity_poly.pdbx_strand_id
1 'polypeptide(L)'
;MILVTGGAGFIGSNFVLDWLGACDEPVVNLDKLTYAGNLANLATLAGDERHIFVQGDIGDSVLVSQLLARYQPRAVINFAAESHVDRSILGPGD
;
A
#
# COMPACT_ATOMS: atom_id res chain seq x y z
N MET A 1 7.53 0.65 -12.66
CA MET A 1 7.15 0.64 -11.24
C MET A 1 5.68 1.01 -11.09
N ILE A 2 5.01 0.42 -10.10
CA ILE A 2 3.61 0.75 -9.74
C ILE A 2 3.52 1.29 -8.30
N LEU A 3 2.49 2.09 -8.02
CA LEU A 3 2.13 2.52 -6.66
C LEU A 3 0.90 1.73 -6.20
N VAL A 4 1.03 1.03 -5.08
CA VAL A 4 -0.06 0.30 -4.42
C VAL A 4 -0.36 0.98 -3.10
N THR A 5 -1.62 1.30 -2.84
CA THR A 5 -2.06 1.78 -1.53
C THR A 5 -2.76 0.66 -0.76
N GLY A 6 -2.67 0.66 0.57
CA GLY A 6 -3.32 -0.36 1.41
C GLY A 6 -2.69 -1.75 1.26
N GLY A 7 -1.42 -1.81 0.83
CA GLY A 7 -0.71 -3.05 0.53
C GLY A 7 -0.28 -3.85 1.76
N ALA A 8 -0.50 -3.38 2.98
CA ALA A 8 -0.35 -4.16 4.21
C ALA A 8 -1.66 -4.83 4.67
N GLY A 9 -2.81 -4.48 4.05
CA GLY A 9 -4.10 -5.13 4.28
C GLY A 9 -4.22 -6.48 3.56
N PHE A 10 -5.33 -7.19 3.77
CA PHE A 10 -5.51 -8.57 3.28
C PHE A 10 -5.36 -8.74 1.75
N ILE A 11 -6.17 -8.02 0.96
CA ILE A 11 -6.09 -8.13 -0.52
C ILE A 11 -4.82 -7.46 -1.04
N GLY A 12 -4.50 -6.28 -0.50
CA GLY A 12 -3.33 -5.51 -0.91
C GLY A 12 -2.03 -6.28 -0.74
N SER A 13 -1.83 -6.99 0.37
CA SER A 13 -0.61 -7.76 0.59
C SER A 13 -0.49 -8.94 -0.36
N ASN A 14 -1.58 -9.67 -0.62
CA ASN A 14 -1.57 -10.75 -1.61
C ASN A 14 -1.23 -10.23 -3.00
N PHE A 15 -1.80 -9.08 -3.40
CA PHE A 15 -1.45 -8.45 -4.67
C PHE A 15 0.04 -8.10 -4.75
N VAL A 16 0.61 -7.50 -3.71
CA VAL A 16 2.05 -7.13 -3.69
C VAL A 16 2.94 -8.37 -3.75
N LEU A 17 2.62 -9.41 -2.99
CA LEU A 17 3.34 -10.69 -2.99
C LEU A 17 3.30 -11.37 -4.36
N ASP A 18 2.11 -11.51 -4.95
CA ASP A 18 1.94 -12.12 -6.27
C ASP A 18 2.64 -11.30 -7.36
N TRP A 19 2.56 -9.97 -7.29
CA TRP A 19 3.20 -9.07 -8.25
C TRP A 19 4.73 -9.24 -8.28
N LEU A 20 5.37 -9.29 -7.11
CA LEU A 20 6.83 -9.45 -6.99
C LEU A 20 7.30 -10.91 -7.19
N GLY A 21 6.39 -11.87 -7.07
CA GLY A 21 6.63 -13.27 -7.43
C GLY A 21 6.52 -13.53 -8.93
N ALA A 22 5.67 -12.78 -9.65
CA ALA A 22 5.41 -12.98 -11.07
C ALA A 22 6.16 -12.00 -12.00
N CYS A 23 6.60 -10.85 -11.49
CA CYS A 23 7.30 -9.86 -12.30
C CYS A 23 8.47 -9.19 -11.56
N ASP A 24 9.42 -8.65 -12.32
CA ASP A 24 10.57 -7.91 -11.80
C ASP A 24 10.32 -6.39 -11.68
N GLU A 25 9.08 -5.95 -11.87
CA GLU A 25 8.72 -4.54 -11.77
C GLU A 25 8.55 -4.11 -10.30
N PRO A 26 9.32 -3.10 -9.82
CA PRO A 26 9.22 -2.64 -8.44
C PRO A 26 7.86 -2.06 -8.06
N VAL A 27 7.56 -2.15 -6.76
CA VAL A 27 6.33 -1.65 -6.14
C VAL A 27 6.67 -0.63 -5.06
N VAL A 28 6.05 0.53 -5.12
CA VAL A 28 5.93 1.44 -3.96
C VAL A 28 4.63 1.09 -3.25
N ASN A 29 4.73 0.65 -2.00
CA ASN A 29 3.60 0.25 -1.17
C ASN A 29 3.36 1.32 -0.10
N LEU A 30 2.31 2.12 -0.28
CA LEU A 30 1.87 3.17 0.64
C LEU A 30 0.78 2.62 1.56
N ASP A 31 1.04 2.57 2.86
CA ASP A 31 0.05 2.09 3.83
C ASP A 31 0.08 2.93 5.11
N LYS A 32 -1.10 3.29 5.63
CA LYS A 32 -1.24 4.05 6.88
C LYS A 32 -0.93 3.18 8.10
N LEU A 33 -0.95 1.85 7.95
CA LEU A 33 -0.90 0.87 9.03
C LEU A 33 -1.97 1.15 10.09
N THR A 34 -3.23 1.25 9.63
CA THR A 34 -4.38 1.25 10.54
C THR A 34 -4.54 -0.13 11.19
N TYR A 35 -5.61 -0.34 11.96
CA TYR A 35 -5.87 -1.65 12.59
C TYR A 35 -5.94 -2.82 11.59
N ALA A 36 -6.26 -2.54 10.32
CA ALA A 36 -6.37 -3.54 9.27
C ALA A 36 -5.04 -3.82 8.54
N GLY A 37 -4.02 -2.97 8.73
CA GLY A 37 -2.69 -3.14 8.13
C GLY A 37 -1.78 -3.99 9.01
N ASN A 38 -1.12 -4.98 8.42
CA ASN A 38 -0.18 -5.84 9.14
C ASN A 38 1.08 -6.12 8.31
N LEU A 39 2.22 -5.56 8.75
CA LEU A 39 3.52 -5.78 8.10
C LEU A 39 3.96 -7.25 8.07
N ALA A 40 3.46 -8.09 8.98
CA ALA A 40 3.76 -9.52 8.96
C ALA A 40 3.26 -10.20 7.67
N ASN A 41 2.23 -9.63 7.01
CA ASN A 41 1.77 -10.12 5.71
C ASN A 41 2.83 -9.97 4.60
N LEU A 42 3.78 -9.05 4.78
CA LEU A 42 4.83 -8.72 3.81
C LEU A 42 6.21 -9.21 4.26
N ALA A 43 6.29 -10.03 5.32
CA ALA A 43 7.55 -10.43 5.94
C ALA A 43 8.52 -11.15 4.98
N THR A 44 7.98 -11.86 3.97
CA THR A 44 8.77 -12.54 2.93
C THR A 44 9.47 -11.58 1.98
N LEU A 45 9.05 -10.32 1.93
CA LEU A 45 9.67 -9.25 1.12
C LEU A 45 10.75 -8.48 1.89
N ALA A 46 11.09 -8.89 3.11
CA ALA A 46 12.10 -8.22 3.91
C ALA A 46 13.46 -8.23 3.18
N GLY A 47 13.95 -7.04 2.84
CA GLY A 47 15.22 -6.86 2.11
C GLY A 47 15.12 -6.97 0.59
N ASP A 48 13.93 -7.19 0.01
CA ASP A 48 13.74 -7.10 -1.44
C ASP A 48 13.76 -5.64 -1.89
N GLU A 49 14.78 -5.23 -2.64
CA GLU A 49 14.95 -3.87 -3.15
C GLU A 49 13.81 -3.44 -4.10
N ARG A 50 13.06 -4.41 -4.65
CA ARG A 50 11.89 -4.15 -5.50
C ARG A 50 10.66 -3.75 -4.67
N HIS A 51 10.65 -4.01 -3.36
CA HIS A 51 9.58 -3.62 -2.45
C HIS A 51 9.95 -2.38 -1.63
N ILE A 52 9.37 -1.24 -2.01
CA ILE A 52 9.59 0.04 -1.32
C ILE A 52 8.37 0.32 -0.44
N PHE A 53 8.52 0.12 0.86
CA PHE A 53 7.45 0.42 1.81
C PHE A 53 7.49 1.87 2.28
N VAL A 54 6.34 2.54 2.24
CA VAL A 54 6.14 3.90 2.75
C VAL A 54 4.98 3.89 3.71
N GLN A 55 5.26 4.17 4.99
CA GLN A 55 4.20 4.38 5.96
C GLN A 55 3.64 5.80 5.83
N GLY A 56 2.35 5.93 5.55
CA GLY A 56 1.69 7.22 5.40
C GLY A 56 0.23 7.14 4.98
N ASP A 57 -0.46 8.28 5.06
CA ASP A 57 -1.87 8.40 4.72
C ASP A 57 -2.04 8.78 3.24
N ILE A 58 -2.98 8.12 2.53
CA ILE A 58 -3.35 8.51 1.17
C ILE A 58 -4.05 9.87 1.12
N GLY A 59 -4.60 10.34 2.25
CA GLY A 59 -5.15 11.69 2.41
C GLY A 59 -4.10 12.79 2.50
N ASP A 60 -2.83 12.45 2.75
CA ASP A 60 -1.73 13.41 2.72
C ASP A 60 -1.33 13.73 1.27
N SER A 61 -1.98 14.76 0.72
CA SER A 61 -1.74 15.22 -0.65
C SER A 61 -0.28 15.61 -0.93
N VAL A 62 0.48 16.06 0.08
CA VAL A 62 1.88 16.45 -0.08
C VAL A 62 2.73 15.20 -0.22
N LEU A 63 2.54 14.21 0.65
CA LEU A 63 3.21 12.91 0.56
C LEU A 63 2.90 12.23 -0.78
N VAL A 64 1.62 12.13 -1.15
CA VAL A 64 1.22 11.49 -2.42
C VAL A 64 1.88 12.20 -3.61
N SER A 65 1.88 13.54 -3.62
CA SER A 65 2.54 14.31 -4.70
C SER A 65 4.05 14.04 -4.75
N GLN A 66 4.71 13.95 -3.60
CA GLN A 66 6.14 13.63 -3.53
C GLN A 66 6.44 12.21 -4.03
N LEU A 67 5.61 11.23 -3.68
CA LEU A 67 5.78 9.84 -4.14
C LEU A 67 5.58 9.75 -5.65
N LEU A 68 4.52 10.37 -6.18
CA LEU A 68 4.28 10.41 -7.63
C LEU A 68 5.44 11.09 -8.36
N ALA A 69 5.92 12.23 -7.86
CA ALA A 69 7.04 12.96 -8.46
C ALA A 69 8.35 12.14 -8.42
N ARG A 70 8.67 11.53 -7.28
CA ARG A 70 9.92 10.79 -7.06
C ARG A 70 9.98 9.48 -7.85
N TYR A 71 8.89 8.72 -7.85
CA TYR A 71 8.88 7.35 -8.34
C TYR A 71 8.27 7.19 -9.73
N GLN A 72 7.52 8.19 -10.22
CA GLN A 72 6.90 8.20 -11.55
C GLN A 72 6.22 6.86 -11.89
N PRO A 73 5.31 6.34 -11.03
CA PRO A 73 4.69 5.04 -11.27
C PRO A 73 3.84 5.10 -12.55
N ARG A 74 3.88 4.04 -13.35
CA ARG A 74 3.07 3.96 -14.59
C ARG A 74 1.59 3.68 -14.32
N ALA A 75 1.27 3.21 -13.12
CA ALA A 75 -0.10 2.89 -12.69
C ALA A 75 -0.22 3.02 -11.17
N VAL A 76 -1.43 3.29 -10.71
CA VAL A 76 -1.82 3.32 -9.29
C VAL A 76 -2.90 2.27 -9.06
N ILE A 77 -2.73 1.44 -8.05
CA ILE A 77 -3.72 0.46 -7.60
C ILE A 77 -4.10 0.82 -6.16
N ASN A 78 -5.38 1.18 -5.95
CA ASN A 78 -5.84 1.75 -4.69
C ASN A 78 -6.67 0.72 -3.89
N PHE A 79 -6.06 0.05 -2.91
CA PHE A 79 -6.79 -0.83 -1.97
C PHE A 79 -7.06 -0.18 -0.61
N ALA A 80 -6.41 0.94 -0.29
CA ALA A 80 -6.60 1.63 0.98
C ALA A 80 -8.07 2.06 1.17
N ALA A 81 -8.70 1.52 2.20
CA ALA A 81 -10.06 1.83 2.61
C ALA A 81 -10.33 1.33 4.04
N GLU A 82 -11.29 1.94 4.72
CA GLU A 82 -11.93 1.34 5.90
C GLU A 82 -12.98 0.32 5.45
N SER A 83 -12.73 -0.96 5.73
CA SER A 83 -13.46 -2.08 5.12
C SER A 83 -14.46 -2.78 6.04
N HIS A 84 -14.41 -2.54 7.36
CA HIS A 84 -15.44 -3.07 8.26
C HIS A 84 -16.70 -2.20 8.20
N VAL A 85 -17.82 -2.78 7.76
CA VAL A 85 -19.12 -2.12 7.64
C VAL A 85 -19.54 -1.43 8.95
N ASP A 86 -19.33 -2.07 10.10
CA ASP A 86 -19.71 -1.49 11.39
C ASP A 86 -18.88 -0.25 11.74
N ARG A 87 -17.60 -0.23 11.36
CA ARG A 87 -16.69 0.89 11.65
C ARG A 87 -16.75 2.00 10.62
N SER A 88 -17.00 1.67 9.35
CA SER A 88 -17.17 2.67 8.29
C SER A 88 -18.43 3.52 8.49
N ILE A 89 -19.43 3.02 9.24
CA ILE A 89 -20.60 3.80 9.66
C ILE A 89 -20.28 4.70 10.86
N LEU A 90 -19.50 4.21 11.83
CA LEU A 90 -19.24 4.92 13.08
C LEU A 90 -18.15 6.00 12.97
N GLY A 91 -17.23 5.90 12.00
CA GLY A 91 -16.15 6.86 11.80
C GLY A 91 -15.49 6.75 10.43
N PRO A 92 -16.13 7.22 9.34
CA PRO A 92 -15.62 7.08 7.97
C PRO A 92 -14.39 7.96 7.63
N GLY A 93 -13.87 8.75 8.58
CA GLY A 93 -12.82 9.75 8.35
C GLY A 93 -11.60 9.66 9.29
N ASP A 94 -11.54 8.66 10.17
CA ASP A 94 -10.34 8.33 10.95
C ASP A 94 -9.39 7.42 10.15
#